data_AF-A0AAD1N916-F1
#
_entry.id   AF-A0AAD1N916-F1
#
_cell.length_a   1.000
_cell.length_b   1.000
_cell.length_c   1.000
_cell.angle_alpha   90.00
_cell.angle_beta   90.00
_cell.angle_gamma   90.00
#
_symmetry.space_group_name_H-M   'P 1'
#
loop_
_entity.id
_entity.type
_entity.pdbx_description
1 polymer ?
#
loop_
_entity_poly.entity_id
_entity_poly.type
_entity_poly.pdbx_seq_one_letter_code
_entity_poly.pdbx_strand_id
1 'polypeptide(L)'
;MYKIYGFLHTLKYPDILKASIKSLFDETVFDNATHLKMAADWLLFMQNEDGGYSRKFSFLSGRDKSYIETTGYIIPSMWRVGEYVKEDSYIKSAKKAGEWLLKVQNEDGSFSEIDYNKPFAFDTGQCLIGLNFLYEKTKDFQYLEAAKKAAYWLANNQEADGRWERVAYNKQPHTYYSRVAAAMYMYGNLANDEEIKKAALKNIEWVLNKQDKNGFFQLSSFLEGVPPFLHTLIYVLEGLLDIYAINRDKKILEAILKNANRFKEINLYRDLILCSQYDSNFTCLNSEKCMTGLAQWAGVAMRLFKITNDEDYKKCAINTLFYLKAKQLKSSIMQGGFCASIPFWGKYGGFDFVNWTNKFFIDTLLEYKNLSREIEQENFVKTAFNISSDVVTNNLSYMDKEYIKRLKNILPRDKKIKVLDVGCGKGVIINVLKKEFKNIEFFGIDPVFEEEYILKGSVYDIPFKENFFDMVMAFEVLQHTYIDSALKEIKRVLKNNGEIIIGDRNPYSVLGILKPILEFKGKWMYPFDSPFREKWYSKNEWEKILKENGFKLENIEVIEGNGKRFVNRYYFIRGTVL
;
A
#
# COMPACT_ATOMS: atom_id res chain seq x y z
N MET A 1 4.27 -1.78 31.22
CA MET A 1 5.72 -2.01 31.44
C MET A 1 6.48 -2.28 30.14
N TYR A 2 6.10 -3.26 29.29
CA TYR A 2 6.81 -3.55 28.03
C TYR A 2 7.07 -2.34 27.13
N LYS A 3 6.05 -1.50 26.87
CA LYS A 3 6.22 -0.29 26.04
C LYS A 3 7.24 0.70 26.62
N ILE A 4 7.20 0.94 27.94
CA ILE A 4 8.16 1.83 28.62
C ILE A 4 9.58 1.27 28.49
N TYR A 5 9.74 -0.02 28.76
CA TYR A 5 11.02 -0.71 28.63
C TYR A 5 11.58 -0.65 27.20
N GLY A 6 10.72 -0.86 26.20
CA GLY A 6 11.08 -0.73 24.79
C GLY A 6 11.50 0.68 24.41
N PHE A 7 10.76 1.70 24.85
CA PHE A 7 11.13 3.09 24.62
C PHE A 7 12.50 3.45 25.23
N LEU A 8 12.81 2.99 26.45
CA LEU A 8 14.14 3.22 27.04
C LEU A 8 15.26 2.61 26.18
N HIS A 9 15.02 1.46 25.56
CA HIS A 9 15.97 0.83 24.66
C HIS A 9 16.18 1.59 23.35
N THR A 10 15.15 2.28 22.86
CA THR A 10 15.29 3.11 21.66
C THR A 10 16.34 4.23 21.81
N LEU A 11 16.61 4.67 23.04
CA LEU A 11 17.63 5.69 23.33
C LEU A 11 19.05 5.23 23.01
N LYS A 12 19.29 3.91 22.91
CA LYS A 12 20.57 3.35 22.44
C LYS A 12 20.80 3.58 20.93
N TYR A 13 19.75 3.90 20.19
CA TYR A 13 19.75 4.02 18.73
C TYR A 13 19.06 5.31 18.28
N PRO A 14 19.59 6.49 18.64
CA PRO A 14 18.90 7.78 18.45
C PRO A 14 18.55 8.05 16.98
N ASP A 15 19.42 7.69 16.04
CA ASP A 15 19.18 7.90 14.61
C ASP A 15 18.09 6.98 14.06
N ILE A 16 18.04 5.72 14.51
CA ILE A 16 17.01 4.76 14.12
C ILE A 16 15.67 5.18 14.74
N LEU A 17 15.66 5.63 15.99
CA LEU A 17 14.47 6.18 16.66
C LEU A 17 13.95 7.40 15.90
N LYS A 18 14.82 8.35 15.55
CA LYS A 18 14.45 9.53 14.78
C LYS A 18 13.85 9.15 13.42
N ALA A 19 14.44 8.20 12.71
CA ALA A 19 13.90 7.70 11.45
C ALA A 19 12.53 7.00 11.63
N SER A 20 12.35 6.24 12.72
CA SER A 20 11.10 5.54 13.06
C SER A 20 9.98 6.48 13.47
N ILE A 21 10.29 7.57 14.19
CA ILE A 21 9.31 8.62 14.50
C ILE A 21 8.95 9.38 13.23
N LYS A 22 9.94 9.73 12.41
CA LYS A 22 9.72 10.42 11.14
C LYS A 22 8.78 9.60 10.23
N SER A 23 9.01 8.29 10.10
CA SER A 23 8.20 7.44 9.22
C SER A 23 6.71 7.42 9.58
N LEU A 24 6.33 7.65 10.86
CA LEU A 24 4.91 7.74 11.26
C LEU A 24 4.17 8.83 10.46
N PHE A 25 4.80 9.98 10.24
CA PHE A 25 4.20 11.17 9.64
C PHE A 25 4.75 11.48 8.24
N ASP A 26 5.59 10.60 7.70
CA ASP A 26 6.21 10.82 6.41
C ASP A 26 5.18 10.64 5.28
N GLU A 27 5.23 11.57 4.32
CA GLU A 27 4.42 11.65 3.10
C GLU A 27 5.30 11.55 1.85
N THR A 28 6.62 11.37 2.02
CA THR A 28 7.57 11.32 0.92
C THR A 28 7.46 9.98 0.22
N VAL A 29 7.03 10.03 -1.04
CA VAL A 29 6.91 8.89 -1.94
C VAL A 29 7.75 9.13 -3.19
N PHE A 30 8.69 8.21 -3.44
CA PHE A 30 9.51 8.15 -4.64
C PHE A 30 8.88 7.21 -5.68
N ASP A 31 9.51 7.09 -6.84
CA ASP A 31 9.11 6.12 -7.86
C ASP A 31 9.30 4.66 -7.38
N ASN A 32 8.67 3.73 -8.10
CA ASN A 32 8.68 2.30 -7.77
C ASN A 32 10.10 1.73 -7.72
N ALA A 33 10.98 2.11 -8.65
CA ALA A 33 12.33 1.55 -8.75
C ALA A 33 13.18 1.98 -7.55
N THR A 34 13.07 3.25 -7.13
CA THR A 34 13.75 3.75 -5.93
C THR A 34 13.32 2.97 -4.68
N HIS A 35 12.01 2.81 -4.45
CA HIS A 35 11.51 2.08 -3.27
C HIS A 35 11.87 0.59 -3.28
N LEU A 36 11.84 -0.03 -4.46
CA LEU A 36 12.25 -1.43 -4.67
C LEU A 36 13.71 -1.62 -4.31
N LYS A 37 14.59 -0.75 -4.84
CA LYS A 37 16.03 -0.82 -4.58
C LYS A 37 16.33 -0.62 -3.11
N MET A 38 15.73 0.38 -2.47
CA MET A 38 15.87 0.60 -1.03
C MET A 38 15.47 -0.64 -0.22
N ALA A 39 14.35 -1.28 -0.56
CA ALA A 39 13.88 -2.46 0.17
C ALA A 39 14.83 -3.65 0.02
N ALA A 40 15.39 -3.85 -1.19
CA ALA A 40 16.33 -4.92 -1.50
C ALA A 40 17.72 -4.68 -0.88
N ASP A 41 18.20 -3.43 -0.90
CA ASP A 41 19.45 -3.02 -0.24
C ASP A 41 19.37 -3.26 1.28
N TRP A 42 18.20 -3.04 1.88
CA TRP A 42 17.99 -3.37 3.29
C TRP A 42 18.06 -4.89 3.55
N LEU A 43 17.51 -5.73 2.65
CA LEU A 43 17.65 -7.19 2.76
C LEU A 43 19.09 -7.66 2.57
N LEU A 44 19.84 -7.06 1.63
CA LEU A 44 21.29 -7.30 1.50
C LEU A 44 22.01 -6.95 2.81
N PHE A 45 21.71 -5.78 3.37
CA PHE A 45 22.27 -5.36 4.64
C PHE A 45 21.96 -6.37 5.76
N MET A 46 20.77 -6.97 5.77
CA MET A 46 20.34 -7.96 6.75
C MET A 46 20.80 -9.40 6.47
N GLN A 47 21.54 -9.67 5.39
CA GLN A 47 22.18 -10.98 5.18
C GLN A 47 23.43 -11.12 6.06
N ASN A 48 23.53 -12.22 6.80
CA ASN A 48 24.69 -12.52 7.64
C ASN A 48 25.79 -13.22 6.83
N GLU A 49 26.98 -13.30 7.40
CA GLU A 49 28.15 -13.92 6.76
C GLU A 49 27.95 -15.40 6.46
N ASP A 50 27.09 -16.10 7.22
CA ASP A 50 26.75 -17.49 6.98
C ASP A 50 25.88 -17.72 5.72
N GLY A 51 25.34 -16.64 5.14
CA GLY A 51 24.47 -16.67 3.95
C GLY A 51 22.99 -16.54 4.25
N GLY A 52 22.56 -16.78 5.49
CA GLY A 52 21.15 -16.59 5.89
C GLY A 52 20.80 -15.13 6.17
N TYR A 53 19.51 -14.80 6.22
CA TYR A 53 19.03 -13.46 6.54
C TYR A 53 18.63 -13.35 8.01
N SER A 54 19.09 -12.30 8.69
CA SER A 54 18.69 -11.97 10.05
C SER A 54 17.18 -11.89 10.19
N ARG A 55 16.59 -12.54 11.21
CA ARG A 55 15.14 -12.50 11.51
C ARG A 55 14.60 -11.07 11.49
N LYS A 56 15.30 -10.21 12.23
CA LYS A 56 14.93 -8.84 12.50
C LYS A 56 16.12 -8.03 13.01
N PHE A 57 15.95 -6.71 13.02
CA PHE A 57 16.64 -5.84 13.96
C PHE A 57 15.62 -5.42 15.03
N SER A 58 16.01 -5.41 16.30
CA SER A 58 15.16 -4.95 17.40
C SER A 58 15.84 -3.81 18.14
N PHE A 59 15.10 -2.78 18.56
CA PHE A 59 15.65 -1.83 19.52
C PHE A 59 16.07 -2.49 20.84
N LEU A 60 15.47 -3.64 21.19
CA LEU A 60 15.76 -4.35 22.44
C LEU A 60 17.09 -5.10 22.38
N SER A 61 17.33 -5.81 21.27
CA SER A 61 18.40 -6.82 21.15
C SER A 61 19.37 -6.59 20.00
N GLY A 62 19.20 -5.52 19.20
CA GLY A 62 19.98 -5.29 17.99
C GLY A 62 19.62 -6.26 16.87
N ARG A 63 20.59 -6.51 15.98
CA ARG A 63 20.44 -7.42 14.85
C ARG A 63 20.45 -8.88 15.30
N ASP A 64 19.48 -9.65 14.81
CA ASP A 64 19.27 -11.05 15.18
C ASP A 64 20.06 -12.03 14.28
N LYS A 65 20.05 -13.32 14.64
CA LYS A 65 20.66 -14.42 13.86
C LYS A 65 19.89 -14.70 12.57
N SER A 66 20.54 -15.44 11.65
CA SER A 66 19.94 -15.96 10.43
C SER A 66 18.73 -16.82 10.76
N TYR A 67 17.57 -16.52 10.18
CA TYR A 67 16.31 -17.19 10.51
C TYR A 67 15.85 -18.05 9.34
N ILE A 68 15.60 -19.32 9.65
CA ILE A 68 15.53 -20.41 8.66
C ILE A 68 14.37 -20.24 7.69
N GLU A 69 13.17 -20.07 8.26
CA GLU A 69 11.91 -19.89 7.54
C GLU A 69 12.01 -18.75 6.52
N THR A 70 12.48 -17.59 6.98
CA THR A 70 12.37 -16.36 6.19
C THR A 70 13.48 -16.24 5.18
N THR A 71 14.64 -16.84 5.45
CA THR A 71 15.68 -17.04 4.44
C THR A 71 15.15 -17.84 3.25
N GLY A 72 14.38 -18.90 3.52
CA GLY A 72 13.71 -19.71 2.50
C GLY A 72 12.93 -18.90 1.47
N TYR A 73 11.95 -18.13 1.93
CA TYR A 73 11.07 -17.40 1.03
C TYR A 73 11.62 -16.04 0.54
N ILE A 74 12.77 -15.57 1.04
CA ILE A 74 13.43 -14.34 0.56
C ILE A 74 14.22 -14.61 -0.72
N ILE A 75 14.71 -15.85 -0.91
CA ILE A 75 15.49 -16.26 -2.09
C ILE A 75 14.81 -15.86 -3.42
N PRO A 76 13.51 -16.17 -3.66
CA PRO A 76 12.84 -15.75 -4.89
C PRO A 76 12.80 -14.23 -5.07
N SER A 77 12.55 -13.48 -3.99
CA SER A 77 12.46 -12.01 -4.03
C SER A 77 13.78 -11.37 -4.42
N MET A 78 14.89 -11.79 -3.79
CA MET A 78 16.23 -11.24 -4.07
C MET A 78 16.70 -11.58 -5.47
N TRP A 79 16.44 -12.81 -5.93
CA TRP A 79 16.77 -13.20 -7.30
C TRP A 79 15.99 -12.36 -8.33
N ARG A 80 14.66 -12.23 -8.16
CA ARG A 80 13.82 -11.46 -9.09
C ARG A 80 14.17 -9.98 -9.09
N VAL A 81 14.53 -9.40 -7.95
CA VAL A 81 15.05 -8.02 -7.91
C VAL A 81 16.32 -7.92 -8.75
N GLY A 82 17.29 -8.82 -8.55
CA GLY A 82 18.53 -8.80 -9.32
C GLY A 82 18.32 -8.93 -10.82
N GLU A 83 17.37 -9.76 -11.26
CA GLU A 83 16.94 -9.82 -12.67
C GLU A 83 16.31 -8.51 -13.14
N TYR A 84 15.46 -7.88 -12.31
CA TYR A 84 14.74 -6.66 -12.65
C TYR A 84 15.65 -5.44 -12.76
N VAL A 85 16.52 -5.21 -11.77
CA VAL A 85 17.44 -4.06 -11.75
C VAL A 85 18.77 -4.33 -12.47
N LYS A 86 18.99 -5.59 -12.91
CA LYS A 86 20.21 -6.05 -13.58
C LYS A 86 21.48 -5.90 -12.71
N GLU A 87 21.35 -6.18 -11.41
CA GLU A 87 22.46 -6.18 -10.46
C GLU A 87 22.67 -7.59 -9.89
N ASP A 88 23.86 -8.15 -10.13
CA ASP A 88 24.21 -9.52 -9.76
C ASP A 88 24.41 -9.71 -8.24
N SER A 89 24.58 -8.62 -7.48
CA SER A 89 24.70 -8.63 -6.02
C SER A 89 23.51 -9.32 -5.34
N TYR A 90 22.28 -9.05 -5.79
CA TYR A 90 21.07 -9.65 -5.25
C TYR A 90 20.92 -11.13 -5.62
N ILE A 91 21.32 -11.52 -6.84
CA ILE A 91 21.33 -12.93 -7.27
C ILE A 91 22.38 -13.72 -6.47
N LYS A 92 23.58 -13.16 -6.29
CA LYS A 92 24.62 -13.74 -5.42
C LYS A 92 24.13 -13.92 -3.98
N SER A 93 23.41 -12.93 -3.45
CA SER A 93 22.79 -13.01 -2.13
C SER A 93 21.79 -14.17 -2.04
N ALA A 94 20.91 -14.32 -3.04
CA ALA A 94 19.97 -15.44 -3.12
C ALA A 94 20.67 -16.81 -3.22
N LYS A 95 21.77 -16.92 -3.98
CA LYS A 95 22.57 -18.15 -4.08
C LYS A 95 23.22 -18.53 -2.76
N LYS A 96 23.83 -17.58 -2.05
CA LYS A 96 24.39 -17.80 -0.70
C LYS A 96 23.34 -18.31 0.29
N ALA A 97 22.14 -17.75 0.24
CA ALA A 97 21.04 -18.23 1.05
C ALA A 97 20.63 -19.67 0.69
N GLY A 98 20.63 -20.02 -0.59
CA GLY A 98 20.42 -21.40 -1.05
C GLY A 98 21.48 -22.39 -0.53
N GLU A 99 22.76 -22.04 -0.65
CA GLU A 99 23.87 -22.84 -0.11
C GLU A 99 23.76 -23.03 1.41
N TRP A 100 23.38 -21.96 2.12
CA TRP A 100 23.13 -22.02 3.55
C TRP A 100 21.98 -22.98 3.90
N LEU A 101 20.86 -22.96 3.17
CA LEU A 101 19.75 -23.89 3.38
C LEU A 101 20.20 -25.35 3.22
N LEU A 102 20.98 -25.67 2.20
CA LEU A 102 21.49 -27.03 2.00
C LEU A 102 22.36 -27.50 3.17
N LYS A 103 23.16 -26.59 3.75
CA LYS A 103 24.04 -26.88 4.88
C LYS A 103 23.27 -27.12 6.18
N VAL A 104 22.18 -26.40 6.42
CA VAL A 104 21.43 -26.43 7.69
C VAL A 104 20.21 -27.35 7.66
N GLN A 105 19.90 -27.97 6.52
CA GLN A 105 18.86 -28.99 6.45
C GLN A 105 19.23 -30.20 7.33
N ASN A 106 18.29 -30.65 8.16
CA ASN A 106 18.47 -31.85 8.97
C ASN A 106 18.52 -33.11 8.08
N GLU A 107 19.10 -34.20 8.59
CA GLU A 107 19.20 -35.47 7.84
C GLU A 107 17.83 -36.03 7.41
N ASP A 108 16.81 -35.82 8.23
CA ASP A 108 15.42 -36.23 7.97
C ASP A 108 14.68 -35.32 6.97
N GLY A 109 15.33 -34.25 6.48
CA GLY A 109 14.79 -33.30 5.51
C GLY A 109 14.16 -32.04 6.12
N SER A 110 13.94 -32.03 7.43
CA SER A 110 13.32 -30.91 8.12
C SER A 110 14.24 -29.71 8.30
N PHE A 111 13.66 -28.58 8.68
CA PHE A 111 14.37 -27.38 9.07
C PHE A 111 14.00 -26.97 10.49
N SER A 112 15.02 -26.84 11.35
CA SER A 112 14.87 -26.48 12.75
C SER A 112 14.88 -24.97 12.94
N GLU A 113 13.98 -24.44 13.77
CA GLU A 113 14.05 -23.04 14.17
C GLU A 113 15.23 -22.76 15.10
N ILE A 114 15.54 -21.47 15.28
CA ILE A 114 16.82 -21.03 15.83
C ILE A 114 16.91 -20.96 17.37
N ASP A 115 15.77 -20.87 18.06
CA ASP A 115 15.68 -20.61 19.50
C ASP A 115 15.60 -21.91 20.31
N TYR A 116 14.90 -22.94 19.82
CA TYR A 116 14.72 -24.25 20.47
C TYR A 116 15.35 -25.43 19.72
N ASN A 117 15.91 -25.18 18.52
CA ASN A 117 16.45 -26.18 17.61
C ASN A 117 15.44 -27.31 17.32
N LYS A 118 14.17 -26.94 17.08
CA LYS A 118 13.10 -27.89 16.78
C LYS A 118 12.56 -27.75 15.36
N PRO A 119 12.28 -28.86 14.67
CA PRO A 119 11.71 -28.80 13.34
C PRO A 119 10.22 -28.42 13.41
N PHE A 120 9.84 -27.47 12.56
CA PHE A 120 8.46 -27.04 12.39
C PHE A 120 8.01 -27.20 10.94
N ALA A 121 6.74 -27.55 10.74
CA ALA A 121 6.15 -27.66 9.41
C ALA A 121 6.13 -26.33 8.66
N PHE A 122 5.91 -25.22 9.36
CA PHE A 122 5.89 -23.91 8.72
C PHE A 122 7.26 -23.53 8.15
N ASP A 123 8.30 -23.59 8.99
CA ASP A 123 9.70 -23.33 8.64
C ASP A 123 10.15 -24.20 7.47
N THR A 124 9.91 -25.51 7.57
CA THR A 124 10.26 -26.47 6.51
C THR A 124 9.55 -26.14 5.20
N GLY A 125 8.26 -25.78 5.26
CA GLY A 125 7.50 -25.34 4.10
C GLY A 125 7.99 -24.03 3.49
N GLN A 126 8.42 -23.06 4.30
CA GLN A 126 8.97 -21.80 3.77
C GLN A 126 10.36 -22.00 3.14
N CYS A 127 11.21 -22.88 3.70
CA CYS A 127 12.47 -23.28 3.07
C CYS A 127 12.25 -24.01 1.74
N LEU A 128 11.22 -24.86 1.67
CA LEU A 128 10.83 -25.57 0.45
C LEU A 128 10.49 -24.60 -0.70
N ILE A 129 9.92 -23.42 -0.43
CA ILE A 129 9.70 -22.37 -1.45
C ILE A 129 11.03 -21.95 -2.10
N GLY A 130 12.05 -21.69 -1.29
CA GLY A 130 13.37 -21.29 -1.78
C GLY A 130 14.06 -22.39 -2.59
N LEU A 131 14.02 -23.63 -2.08
CA LEU A 131 14.61 -24.80 -2.76
C LEU A 131 13.94 -25.06 -4.11
N ASN A 132 12.60 -25.05 -4.16
CA ASN A 132 11.84 -25.21 -5.40
C ASN A 132 12.21 -24.13 -6.43
N PHE A 133 12.28 -22.87 -6.00
CA PHE A 133 12.64 -21.75 -6.86
C PHE A 133 14.08 -21.88 -7.40
N LEU A 134 15.03 -22.25 -6.55
CA LEU A 134 16.42 -22.42 -6.96
C LEU A 134 16.55 -23.56 -7.98
N TYR A 135 15.93 -24.71 -7.73
CA TYR A 135 15.89 -25.78 -8.73
C TYR A 135 15.26 -25.31 -10.05
N GLU A 136 14.13 -24.60 -9.99
CA GLU A 136 13.47 -24.08 -11.19
C GLU A 136 14.42 -23.20 -12.01
N LYS A 137 15.16 -22.30 -11.34
CA LYS A 137 16.08 -21.34 -11.96
C LYS A 137 17.40 -21.93 -12.43
N THR A 138 18.00 -22.84 -11.68
CA THR A 138 19.37 -23.33 -11.94
C THR A 138 19.40 -24.72 -12.58
N LYS A 139 18.32 -25.50 -12.44
CA LYS A 139 18.26 -26.94 -12.75
C LYS A 139 19.28 -27.78 -12.00
N ASP A 140 19.79 -27.26 -10.88
CA ASP A 140 20.74 -27.97 -10.04
C ASP A 140 20.01 -28.95 -9.11
N PHE A 141 20.26 -30.24 -9.33
CA PHE A 141 19.55 -31.34 -8.67
C PHE A 141 19.76 -31.39 -7.16
N GLN A 142 20.81 -30.77 -6.61
CA GLN A 142 20.98 -30.72 -5.16
C GLN A 142 19.80 -30.03 -4.45
N TYR A 143 19.23 -28.99 -5.08
CA TYR A 143 18.05 -28.30 -4.55
C TYR A 143 16.79 -29.14 -4.69
N LEU A 144 16.66 -29.93 -5.77
CA LEU A 144 15.52 -30.83 -5.95
C LEU A 144 15.53 -31.96 -4.91
N GLU A 145 16.71 -32.53 -4.62
CA GLU A 145 16.86 -33.58 -3.60
C GLU A 145 16.59 -33.04 -2.19
N ALA A 146 17.10 -31.84 -1.88
CA ALA A 146 16.77 -31.16 -0.62
C ALA A 146 15.26 -30.87 -0.51
N ALA A 147 14.63 -30.39 -1.60
CA ALA A 147 13.20 -30.14 -1.67
C ALA A 147 12.39 -31.42 -1.46
N LYS A 148 12.82 -32.54 -2.05
CA LYS A 148 12.22 -33.88 -1.87
C LYS A 148 12.20 -34.26 -0.39
N LYS A 149 13.36 -34.22 0.28
CA LYS A 149 13.44 -34.59 1.70
C LYS A 149 12.50 -33.73 2.56
N ALA A 150 12.48 -32.42 2.34
CA ALA A 150 11.59 -31.51 3.05
C ALA A 150 10.10 -31.83 2.79
N ALA A 151 9.72 -32.07 1.53
CA ALA A 151 8.35 -32.39 1.15
C ALA A 151 7.86 -33.72 1.76
N TYR A 152 8.68 -34.77 1.73
CA TYR A 152 8.35 -36.05 2.34
C TYR A 152 8.32 -35.99 3.87
N TRP A 153 9.21 -35.21 4.50
CA TRP A 153 9.13 -34.98 5.94
C TRP A 153 7.80 -34.33 6.33
N LEU A 154 7.35 -33.32 5.56
CA LEU A 154 6.07 -32.67 5.77
C LEU A 154 4.89 -33.65 5.60
N ALA A 155 4.90 -34.47 4.56
CA ALA A 155 3.87 -35.49 4.32
C ALA A 155 3.82 -36.54 5.44
N ASN A 156 4.98 -37.03 5.89
CA ASN A 156 5.08 -38.04 6.95
C ASN A 156 4.66 -37.52 8.33
N ASN A 157 4.69 -36.20 8.55
CA ASN A 157 4.24 -35.57 9.78
C ASN A 157 2.85 -34.92 9.66
N GLN A 158 2.15 -35.13 8.55
CA GLN A 158 0.79 -34.67 8.34
C GLN A 158 -0.20 -35.61 9.02
N GLU A 159 -1.22 -35.06 9.67
CA GLU A 159 -2.31 -35.84 10.25
C GLU A 159 -3.22 -36.45 9.17
N ALA A 160 -4.03 -37.44 9.57
CA ALA A 160 -4.90 -38.17 8.66
C ALA A 160 -6.00 -37.33 7.99
N ASP A 161 -6.27 -36.10 8.44
CA ASP A 161 -7.20 -35.16 7.81
C ASP A 161 -6.49 -34.03 7.03
N GLY A 162 -5.16 -34.07 6.91
CA GLY A 162 -4.38 -33.10 6.15
C GLY A 162 -3.81 -31.93 6.95
N ARG A 163 -4.16 -31.78 8.23
CA ARG A 163 -3.59 -30.71 9.07
C ARG A 163 -2.20 -31.09 9.59
N TRP A 164 -1.45 -30.10 10.03
CA TRP A 164 -0.28 -30.31 10.89
C TRP A 164 -0.61 -29.77 12.27
N GLU A 165 -0.44 -30.61 13.28
CA GLU A 165 -0.66 -30.25 14.68
C GLU A 165 0.56 -30.63 15.51
N ARG A 166 1.02 -31.88 15.42
CA ARG A 166 2.21 -32.39 16.12
C ARG A 166 3.50 -31.59 15.93
N VAL A 167 3.73 -31.14 14.69
CA VAL A 167 4.93 -30.39 14.26
C VAL A 167 4.60 -28.93 13.95
N ALA A 168 3.45 -28.46 14.43
CA ALA A 168 3.05 -27.07 14.31
C ALA A 168 3.52 -26.25 15.51
N TYR A 169 3.65 -24.94 15.31
CA TYR A 169 3.95 -24.01 16.39
C TYR A 169 2.87 -24.12 17.48
N ASN A 170 3.31 -24.20 18.75
CA ASN A 170 2.48 -24.47 19.94
C ASN A 170 1.63 -25.75 19.88
N LYS A 171 1.94 -26.69 18.98
CA LYS A 171 1.15 -27.89 18.74
C LYS A 171 -0.32 -27.59 18.40
N GLN A 172 -0.56 -26.51 17.66
CA GLN A 172 -1.89 -26.07 17.25
C GLN A 172 -2.00 -26.11 15.72
N PRO A 173 -3.14 -26.54 15.15
CA PRO A 173 -3.33 -26.51 13.71
C PRO A 173 -3.63 -25.09 13.22
N HIS A 174 -3.04 -24.72 12.08
CA HIS A 174 -3.10 -23.37 11.54
C HIS A 174 -3.56 -23.36 10.07
N THR A 175 -4.57 -22.56 9.72
CA THR A 175 -5.04 -22.46 8.32
C THR A 175 -4.04 -21.77 7.40
N TYR A 176 -3.16 -20.93 7.94
CA TYR A 176 -2.09 -20.30 7.17
C TYR A 176 -1.00 -21.29 6.74
N TYR A 177 -1.06 -22.56 7.16
CA TYR A 177 -0.23 -23.63 6.61
C TYR A 177 -0.67 -24.05 5.19
N SER A 178 -1.71 -23.42 4.62
CA SER A 178 -1.95 -23.44 3.18
C SER A 178 -0.71 -23.04 2.37
N ARG A 179 0.18 -22.20 2.91
CA ARG A 179 1.49 -21.88 2.32
C ARG A 179 2.45 -23.06 2.27
N VAL A 180 2.44 -23.90 3.31
CA VAL A 180 3.25 -25.13 3.36
C VAL A 180 2.75 -26.10 2.30
N ALA A 181 1.43 -26.29 2.23
CA ALA A 181 0.79 -27.11 1.21
C ALA A 181 1.08 -26.58 -0.21
N ALA A 182 1.06 -25.27 -0.43
CA ALA A 182 1.44 -24.68 -1.72
C ALA A 182 2.88 -25.01 -2.13
N ALA A 183 3.83 -24.93 -1.20
CA ALA A 183 5.22 -25.29 -1.44
C ALA A 183 5.38 -26.78 -1.79
N MET A 184 4.67 -27.66 -1.07
CA MET A 184 4.63 -29.10 -1.37
C MET A 184 4.04 -29.38 -2.75
N TYR A 185 2.93 -28.72 -3.10
CA TYR A 185 2.29 -28.91 -4.41
C TYR A 185 3.19 -28.45 -5.56
N MET A 186 3.92 -27.34 -5.37
CA MET A 186 4.91 -26.86 -6.34
C MET A 186 6.04 -27.87 -6.52
N TYR A 187 6.58 -28.44 -5.43
CA TYR A 187 7.56 -29.52 -5.51
C TYR A 187 7.00 -30.71 -6.30
N GLY A 188 5.80 -31.18 -5.93
CA GLY A 188 5.17 -32.31 -6.62
C GLY A 188 4.95 -32.04 -8.10
N ASN A 189 4.66 -30.80 -8.49
CA ASN A 189 4.59 -30.41 -9.89
C ASN A 189 5.96 -30.44 -10.60
N LEU A 190 7.01 -29.92 -9.97
CA LEU A 190 8.38 -29.93 -10.52
C LEU A 190 8.95 -31.34 -10.65
N ALA A 191 8.65 -32.22 -9.70
CA ALA A 191 9.18 -33.58 -9.62
C ALA A 191 8.26 -34.65 -10.27
N ASN A 192 7.07 -34.27 -10.75
CA ASN A 192 6.00 -35.21 -11.13
C ASN A 192 5.63 -36.22 -10.02
N ASP A 193 5.62 -35.76 -8.77
CA ASP A 193 5.32 -36.56 -7.59
C ASP A 193 3.85 -36.40 -7.17
N GLU A 194 3.03 -37.39 -7.55
CA GLU A 194 1.59 -37.41 -7.25
C GLU A 194 1.27 -37.69 -5.78
N GLU A 195 2.18 -38.32 -5.03
CA GLU A 195 1.99 -38.58 -3.60
C GLU A 195 2.01 -37.25 -2.83
N ILE A 196 3.04 -36.44 -3.09
CA ILE A 196 3.17 -35.13 -2.45
C ILE A 196 2.06 -34.16 -2.89
N LYS A 197 1.64 -34.18 -4.17
CA LYS A 197 0.49 -33.37 -4.63
C LYS A 197 -0.78 -33.72 -3.85
N LYS A 198 -1.06 -35.02 -3.64
CA LYS A 198 -2.22 -35.46 -2.85
C LYS A 198 -2.13 -35.02 -1.39
N ALA A 199 -0.97 -35.17 -0.75
CA ALA A 199 -0.75 -34.71 0.62
C ALA A 199 -0.98 -33.19 0.76
N ALA A 200 -0.47 -32.40 -0.20
CA ALA A 200 -0.70 -30.97 -0.25
C ALA A 200 -2.19 -30.62 -0.38
N LEU A 201 -2.91 -31.21 -1.35
CA LEU A 201 -4.33 -30.94 -1.57
C LEU A 201 -5.21 -31.34 -0.39
N LYS A 202 -4.82 -32.36 0.37
CA LYS A 202 -5.51 -32.75 1.60
C LYS A 202 -5.51 -31.64 2.65
N ASN A 203 -4.40 -30.92 2.81
CA ASN A 203 -4.36 -29.74 3.67
C ASN A 203 -5.26 -28.62 3.12
N ILE A 204 -5.22 -28.39 1.80
CA ILE A 204 -6.06 -27.37 1.17
C ILE A 204 -7.55 -27.67 1.41
N GLU A 205 -7.98 -28.92 1.25
CA GLU A 205 -9.35 -29.34 1.58
C GLU A 205 -9.69 -29.07 3.05
N TRP A 206 -8.78 -29.39 3.97
CA TRP A 206 -8.95 -29.06 5.39
C TRP A 206 -9.12 -27.56 5.62
N VAL A 207 -8.28 -26.72 4.99
CA VAL A 207 -8.34 -25.25 5.10
C VAL A 207 -9.68 -24.72 4.56
N LEU A 208 -10.15 -25.22 3.42
CA LEU A 208 -11.44 -24.82 2.85
C LEU A 208 -12.60 -25.15 3.81
N ASN A 209 -12.53 -26.29 4.49
CA ASN A 209 -13.51 -26.71 5.51
C ASN A 209 -13.46 -25.87 6.81
N LYS A 210 -12.46 -25.01 6.99
CA LYS A 210 -12.36 -24.04 8.09
C LYS A 210 -12.85 -22.64 7.72
N GLN A 211 -13.45 -22.47 6.54
CA GLN A 211 -14.04 -21.20 6.15
C GLN A 211 -15.49 -21.05 6.64
N ASP A 212 -15.76 -19.98 7.36
CA ASP A 212 -17.10 -19.62 7.81
C ASP A 212 -18.00 -19.16 6.65
N LYS A 213 -19.31 -19.10 6.93
CA LYS A 213 -20.31 -18.61 5.96
C LYS A 213 -20.04 -17.17 5.49
N ASN A 214 -19.43 -16.33 6.33
CA ASN A 214 -19.06 -14.95 6.01
C ASN A 214 -17.68 -14.82 5.33
N GLY A 215 -17.00 -15.93 5.05
CA GLY A 215 -15.69 -15.96 4.39
C GLY A 215 -14.49 -15.92 5.34
N PHE A 216 -14.68 -15.79 6.65
CA PHE A 216 -13.59 -15.81 7.61
C PHE A 216 -12.95 -17.21 7.70
N PHE A 217 -11.62 -17.29 7.75
CA PHE A 217 -10.91 -18.55 7.96
C PHE A 217 -10.58 -18.70 9.44
N GLN A 218 -11.15 -19.73 10.07
CA GLN A 218 -10.85 -20.07 11.46
C GLN A 218 -9.40 -20.54 11.63
N LEU A 219 -8.91 -20.59 12.87
CA LEU A 219 -7.56 -21.09 13.19
C LEU A 219 -6.44 -20.38 12.41
N SER A 220 -6.63 -19.10 12.13
CA SER A 220 -5.70 -18.25 11.37
C SER A 220 -4.82 -17.39 12.29
N SER A 221 -4.75 -17.68 13.59
CA SER A 221 -3.96 -16.94 14.58
C SER A 221 -2.74 -17.73 15.01
N PHE A 222 -1.69 -17.04 15.45
CA PHE A 222 -0.50 -17.69 16.02
C PHE A 222 -0.77 -18.46 17.31
N LEU A 223 -1.80 -18.04 18.05
CA LEU A 223 -2.16 -18.55 19.36
C LEU A 223 -3.69 -18.65 19.47
N GLU A 224 -4.16 -19.76 20.00
CA GLU A 224 -5.56 -19.92 20.38
C GLU A 224 -6.02 -18.81 21.35
N GLY A 225 -7.25 -18.32 21.17
CA GLY A 225 -7.82 -17.24 21.97
C GLY A 225 -7.27 -15.83 21.66
N VAL A 226 -6.22 -15.73 20.85
CA VAL A 226 -5.70 -14.44 20.37
C VAL A 226 -6.27 -14.13 18.99
N PRO A 227 -6.85 -12.94 18.76
CA PRO A 227 -7.32 -12.57 17.42
C PRO A 227 -6.19 -12.59 16.38
N PRO A 228 -6.43 -13.09 15.17
CA PRO A 228 -5.40 -13.18 14.15
C PRO A 228 -4.94 -11.80 13.69
N PHE A 229 -3.67 -11.72 13.30
CA PHE A 229 -3.17 -10.56 12.61
C PHE A 229 -3.58 -10.60 11.13
N LEU A 230 -3.69 -9.43 10.50
CA LEU A 230 -3.86 -9.33 9.05
C LEU A 230 -2.80 -10.19 8.33
N HIS A 231 -1.57 -10.18 8.82
CA HIS A 231 -0.49 -11.03 8.33
C HIS A 231 -0.86 -12.51 8.17
N THR A 232 -1.39 -13.14 9.22
CA THR A 232 -1.73 -14.57 9.20
C THR A 232 -3.02 -14.85 8.45
N LEU A 233 -3.97 -13.91 8.43
CA LEU A 233 -5.16 -13.98 7.58
C LEU A 233 -4.79 -13.98 6.09
N ILE A 234 -3.89 -13.09 5.68
CA ILE A 234 -3.47 -12.99 4.28
C ILE A 234 -2.57 -14.17 3.88
N TYR A 235 -1.79 -14.75 4.79
CA TYR A 235 -1.06 -16.00 4.50
C TYR A 235 -1.98 -17.12 4.00
N VAL A 236 -3.19 -17.25 4.55
CA VAL A 236 -4.16 -18.24 4.05
C VAL A 236 -4.42 -18.02 2.56
N LEU A 237 -4.70 -16.78 2.16
CA LEU A 237 -5.00 -16.40 0.78
C LEU A 237 -3.80 -16.57 -0.15
N GLU A 238 -2.58 -16.24 0.29
CA GLU A 238 -1.38 -16.46 -0.52
C GLU A 238 -1.19 -17.94 -0.86
N GLY A 239 -1.29 -18.84 0.13
CA GLY A 239 -1.16 -20.28 -0.11
C GLY A 239 -2.24 -20.83 -1.04
N LEU A 240 -3.49 -20.41 -0.85
CA LEU A 240 -4.59 -20.80 -1.73
C LEU A 240 -4.39 -20.28 -3.16
N LEU A 241 -3.94 -19.03 -3.32
CA LEU A 241 -3.67 -18.44 -4.63
C LEU A 241 -2.49 -19.14 -5.35
N ASP A 242 -1.48 -19.59 -4.61
CA ASP A 242 -0.34 -20.33 -5.16
C ASP A 242 -0.76 -21.70 -5.71
N ILE A 243 -1.66 -22.41 -5.00
CA ILE A 243 -2.28 -23.64 -5.52
C ILE A 243 -3.13 -23.35 -6.76
N TYR A 244 -4.02 -22.36 -6.67
CA TYR A 244 -4.91 -21.98 -7.77
C TYR A 244 -4.14 -21.59 -9.03
N ALA A 245 -2.98 -20.94 -8.88
CA ALA A 245 -2.13 -20.55 -10.01
C ALA A 245 -1.69 -21.75 -10.86
N ILE A 246 -1.57 -22.93 -10.24
CA ILE A 246 -1.12 -24.17 -10.89
C ILE A 246 -2.32 -25.02 -11.34
N ASN A 247 -3.30 -25.28 -10.46
CA ASN A 247 -4.35 -26.26 -10.74
C ASN A 247 -5.68 -25.67 -11.28
N ARG A 248 -5.87 -24.35 -11.18
CA ARG A 248 -7.09 -23.63 -11.60
C ARG A 248 -8.40 -24.16 -10.99
N ASP A 249 -8.36 -24.72 -9.79
CA ASP A 249 -9.57 -25.20 -9.10
C ASP A 249 -10.49 -24.03 -8.71
N LYS A 250 -11.71 -24.05 -9.24
CA LYS A 250 -12.72 -23.00 -9.00
C LYS A 250 -13.17 -22.93 -7.54
N LYS A 251 -13.20 -24.04 -6.81
CA LYS A 251 -13.59 -24.04 -5.38
C LYS A 251 -12.60 -23.24 -4.54
N ILE A 252 -11.31 -23.34 -4.87
CA ILE A 252 -10.26 -22.56 -4.23
C ILE A 252 -10.45 -21.07 -4.54
N LEU A 253 -10.69 -20.71 -5.80
CA LEU A 253 -10.94 -19.32 -6.19
C LEU A 253 -12.17 -18.74 -5.49
N GLU A 254 -13.28 -19.48 -5.44
CA GLU A 254 -14.50 -19.07 -4.75
C GLU A 254 -14.24 -18.78 -3.26
N ALA A 255 -13.50 -19.67 -2.58
CA ALA A 255 -13.13 -19.46 -1.18
C ALA A 255 -12.21 -18.24 -0.98
N ILE A 256 -11.22 -18.03 -1.87
CA ILE A 256 -10.37 -16.84 -1.84
C ILE A 256 -11.21 -15.57 -1.98
N LEU A 257 -12.06 -15.50 -3.01
CA LEU A 257 -12.89 -14.32 -3.29
C LEU A 257 -13.87 -14.03 -2.16
N LYS A 258 -14.45 -15.05 -1.54
CA LYS A 258 -15.36 -14.90 -0.40
C LYS A 258 -14.71 -14.17 0.78
N ASN A 259 -13.44 -14.45 1.06
CA ASN A 259 -12.68 -13.74 2.10
C ASN A 259 -12.18 -12.37 1.60
N ALA A 260 -11.52 -12.35 0.44
CA ALA A 260 -10.86 -11.16 -0.09
C ALA A 260 -11.86 -10.03 -0.41
N ASN A 261 -13.09 -10.34 -0.83
CA ASN A 261 -14.14 -9.34 -1.04
C ASN A 261 -14.50 -8.61 0.26
N ARG A 262 -14.46 -9.28 1.43
CA ARG A 262 -14.68 -8.61 2.72
C ARG A 262 -13.59 -7.61 3.04
N PHE A 263 -12.33 -7.96 2.81
CA PHE A 263 -11.22 -7.01 2.98
C PHE A 263 -11.25 -5.88 1.95
N LYS A 264 -11.65 -6.15 0.69
CA LYS A 264 -11.85 -5.14 -0.36
C LYS A 264 -12.91 -4.12 0.05
N GLU A 265 -14.08 -4.58 0.49
CA GLU A 265 -15.16 -3.74 1.00
C GLU A 265 -14.70 -2.88 2.18
N ILE A 266 -14.03 -3.49 3.15
CA ILE A 266 -13.46 -2.76 4.29
C ILE A 266 -12.48 -1.70 3.81
N ASN A 267 -11.57 -2.05 2.90
CA ASN A 267 -10.50 -1.16 2.47
C ASN A 267 -11.00 0.07 1.68
N LEU A 268 -12.12 -0.06 0.97
CA LEU A 268 -12.69 0.99 0.12
C LEU A 268 -13.78 1.84 0.78
N TYR A 269 -14.45 1.31 1.80
CA TYR A 269 -15.64 1.95 2.37
C TYR A 269 -15.58 2.17 3.88
N ARG A 270 -14.62 1.57 4.59
CA ARG A 270 -14.52 1.69 6.06
C ARG A 270 -13.13 2.13 6.53
N ASP A 271 -12.12 1.35 6.18
CA ASP A 271 -10.74 1.50 6.66
C ASP A 271 -9.82 1.75 5.44
N LEU A 272 -9.52 3.01 5.13
CA LEU A 272 -8.66 3.37 3.98
C LEU A 272 -7.32 2.60 3.96
N ILE A 273 -6.82 2.25 5.15
CA ILE A 273 -5.72 1.30 5.36
C ILE A 273 -6.17 0.27 6.40
N LEU A 274 -6.04 -1.02 6.09
CA LEU A 274 -6.47 -2.12 6.96
C LEU A 274 -5.76 -2.11 8.32
N CYS A 275 -6.45 -2.59 9.36
CA CYS A 275 -5.98 -2.73 10.73
C CYS A 275 -5.06 -3.94 10.93
N SER A 276 -4.37 -4.00 12.08
CA SER A 276 -3.47 -5.11 12.39
C SER A 276 -4.21 -6.39 12.75
N GLN A 277 -5.36 -6.32 13.43
CA GLN A 277 -6.10 -7.51 13.86
C GLN A 277 -7.59 -7.37 13.61
N TYR A 278 -8.20 -8.51 13.29
CA TYR A 278 -9.62 -8.64 13.02
C TYR A 278 -10.21 -9.82 13.80
N ASP A 279 -11.46 -9.68 14.24
CA ASP A 279 -12.24 -10.82 14.73
C ASP A 279 -12.90 -11.60 13.58
N SER A 280 -13.63 -12.67 13.91
CA SER A 280 -14.35 -13.50 12.94
C SER A 280 -15.46 -12.76 12.17
N ASN A 281 -15.88 -11.58 12.63
CA ASN A 281 -16.84 -10.72 11.95
C ASN A 281 -16.16 -9.65 11.07
N PHE A 282 -14.83 -9.71 10.92
CA PHE A 282 -14.01 -8.69 10.27
C PHE A 282 -14.11 -7.30 10.92
N THR A 283 -14.36 -7.26 12.23
CA THR A 283 -14.30 -6.03 13.03
C THR A 283 -12.83 -5.71 13.31
N CYS A 284 -12.42 -4.47 13.02
CA CYS A 284 -11.09 -3.99 13.38
C CYS A 284 -10.97 -3.91 14.91
N LEU A 285 -10.02 -4.65 15.50
CA LEU A 285 -9.83 -4.71 16.96
C LEU A 285 -8.81 -3.70 17.49
N ASN A 286 -7.98 -3.14 16.62
CA ASN A 286 -7.05 -2.07 16.93
C ASN A 286 -6.70 -1.28 15.67
N SER A 287 -6.48 0.02 15.83
CA SER A 287 -6.13 0.91 14.71
C SER A 287 -4.66 0.83 14.28
N GLU A 288 -3.84 0.04 14.98
CA GLU A 288 -2.42 -0.17 14.63
C GLU A 288 -2.34 -0.85 13.25
N LYS A 289 -1.24 -0.65 12.52
CA LYS A 289 -1.03 -1.22 11.19
C LYS A 289 0.07 -2.27 11.21
N CYS A 290 -0.23 -3.48 10.76
CA CYS A 290 0.74 -4.55 10.60
C CYS A 290 1.36 -4.41 9.21
N MET A 291 2.60 -3.91 9.14
CA MET A 291 3.23 -3.54 7.86
C MET A 291 3.41 -4.74 6.96
N THR A 292 3.71 -5.90 7.54
CA THR A 292 3.75 -7.16 6.81
C THR A 292 2.40 -7.52 6.19
N GLY A 293 1.33 -7.52 7.00
CA GLY A 293 -0.01 -7.86 6.53
C GLY A 293 -0.49 -6.94 5.41
N LEU A 294 -0.14 -5.64 5.49
CA LEU A 294 -0.41 -4.68 4.42
C LEU A 294 0.39 -4.99 3.14
N ALA A 295 1.69 -5.30 3.26
CA ALA A 295 2.50 -5.68 2.10
C ALA A 295 1.97 -6.93 1.39
N GLN A 296 1.51 -7.93 2.16
CA GLN A 296 0.89 -9.12 1.59
C GLN A 296 -0.48 -8.82 0.98
N TRP A 297 -1.32 -8.03 1.65
CA TRP A 297 -2.64 -7.67 1.14
C TRP A 297 -2.53 -6.98 -0.21
N ALA A 298 -1.59 -6.05 -0.36
CA ALA A 298 -1.34 -5.38 -1.64
C ALA A 298 -0.99 -6.39 -2.75
N GLY A 299 -0.12 -7.36 -2.47
CA GLY A 299 0.22 -8.44 -3.41
C GLY A 299 -0.96 -9.34 -3.75
N VAL A 300 -1.75 -9.76 -2.75
CA VAL A 300 -2.94 -10.59 -2.94
C VAL A 300 -4.01 -9.86 -3.76
N ALA A 301 -4.31 -8.61 -3.42
CA ALA A 301 -5.26 -7.79 -4.17
C ALA A 301 -4.80 -7.63 -5.63
N MET A 302 -3.51 -7.40 -5.87
CA MET A 302 -2.99 -7.31 -7.24
C MET A 302 -3.14 -8.62 -8.03
N ARG A 303 -2.85 -9.76 -7.42
CA ARG A 303 -3.07 -11.08 -8.05
C ARG A 303 -4.55 -11.30 -8.37
N LEU A 304 -5.44 -10.89 -7.48
CA LEU A 304 -6.89 -10.99 -7.69
C LEU A 304 -7.38 -10.06 -8.80
N PHE A 305 -6.84 -8.85 -8.92
CA PHE A 305 -7.09 -7.99 -10.08
C PHE A 305 -6.68 -8.70 -11.38
N LYS A 306 -5.49 -9.32 -11.45
CA LYS A 306 -5.05 -10.06 -12.65
C LYS A 306 -5.95 -11.26 -12.98
N ILE A 307 -6.56 -11.89 -11.98
CA ILE A 307 -7.44 -13.05 -12.16
C ILE A 307 -8.87 -12.64 -12.54
N THR A 308 -9.39 -11.57 -11.94
CA THR A 308 -10.82 -11.20 -12.02
C THR A 308 -11.10 -9.99 -12.90
N ASN A 309 -10.07 -9.20 -13.23
CA ASN A 309 -10.16 -7.89 -13.84
C ASN A 309 -10.98 -6.86 -13.02
N ASP A 310 -11.17 -7.10 -11.73
CA ASP A 310 -11.87 -6.19 -10.82
C ASP A 310 -10.95 -5.06 -10.35
N GLU A 311 -11.15 -3.86 -10.92
CA GLU A 311 -10.38 -2.64 -10.64
C GLU A 311 -10.43 -2.22 -9.16
N ASP A 312 -11.41 -2.67 -8.37
CA ASP A 312 -11.45 -2.36 -6.94
C ASP A 312 -10.30 -3.03 -6.18
N TYR A 313 -9.90 -4.24 -6.57
CA TYR A 313 -8.70 -4.85 -5.98
C TYR A 313 -7.43 -4.08 -6.35
N LYS A 314 -7.35 -3.55 -7.58
CA LYS A 314 -6.23 -2.72 -8.00
C LYS A 314 -6.16 -1.43 -7.18
N LYS A 315 -7.30 -0.78 -6.92
CA LYS A 315 -7.38 0.40 -6.02
C LYS A 315 -6.89 0.06 -4.61
N CYS A 316 -7.33 -1.06 -4.03
CA CYS A 316 -6.86 -1.53 -2.73
C CYS A 316 -5.33 -1.70 -2.69
N ALA A 317 -4.77 -2.35 -3.70
CA ALA A 317 -3.33 -2.54 -3.82
C ALA A 317 -2.57 -1.21 -3.92
N ILE A 318 -3.05 -0.29 -4.78
CA ILE A 318 -2.44 1.03 -4.98
C ILE A 318 -2.46 1.85 -3.69
N ASN A 319 -3.61 1.94 -3.00
CA ASN A 319 -3.73 2.68 -1.74
C ASN A 319 -2.78 2.12 -0.67
N THR A 320 -2.69 0.80 -0.60
CA THR A 320 -1.82 0.12 0.37
C THR A 320 -0.34 0.32 0.04
N LEU A 321 0.05 0.26 -1.24
CA LEU A 321 1.42 0.52 -1.67
C LEU A 321 1.84 1.97 -1.44
N PHE A 322 0.95 2.93 -1.72
CA PHE A 322 1.19 4.33 -1.44
C PHE A 322 1.48 4.55 0.05
N TYR A 323 0.69 3.91 0.92
CA TYR A 323 0.95 3.89 2.36
C TYR A 323 2.32 3.29 2.71
N LEU A 324 2.62 2.08 2.23
CA LEU A 324 3.88 1.40 2.51
C LEU A 324 5.08 2.24 2.07
N LYS A 325 5.05 2.81 0.85
CA LYS A 325 6.11 3.69 0.36
C LYS A 325 6.34 4.89 1.25
N ALA A 326 5.26 5.53 1.73
CA ALA A 326 5.36 6.64 2.66
C ALA A 326 5.95 6.21 4.03
N LYS A 327 5.73 4.96 4.48
CA LYS A 327 6.23 4.45 5.77
C LYS A 327 7.58 3.72 5.73
N GLN A 328 8.12 3.40 4.55
CA GLN A 328 9.49 2.88 4.43
C GLN A 328 10.49 3.89 5.02
N LEU A 329 11.53 3.43 5.72
CA LEU A 329 12.54 4.35 6.27
C LEU A 329 13.42 4.93 5.14
N LYS A 330 13.60 6.26 5.10
CA LYS A 330 14.43 6.97 4.10
C LYS A 330 15.82 7.36 4.61
N SER A 331 16.14 7.06 5.86
CA SER A 331 17.37 7.52 6.50
C SER A 331 17.79 6.55 7.61
N SER A 332 18.98 6.78 8.18
CA SER A 332 19.68 5.93 9.15
C SER A 332 20.23 4.64 8.52
N ILE A 333 20.96 3.86 9.32
CA ILE A 333 21.43 2.53 8.92
C ILE A 333 20.28 1.55 8.59
N MET A 334 19.05 1.86 9.02
CA MET A 334 17.84 1.08 8.73
C MET A 334 17.09 1.57 7.49
N GLN A 335 17.69 2.42 6.66
CA GLN A 335 17.09 2.88 5.40
C GLN A 335 16.63 1.70 4.53
N GLY A 336 15.44 1.84 3.94
CA GLY A 336 14.81 0.80 3.13
C GLY A 336 14.00 -0.23 3.92
N GLY A 337 14.23 -0.32 5.23
CA GLY A 337 13.48 -1.17 6.14
C GLY A 337 12.13 -0.58 6.56
N PHE A 338 11.40 -1.36 7.33
CA PHE A 338 10.11 -0.99 7.93
C PHE A 338 10.11 -1.34 9.41
N CYS A 339 9.52 -0.48 10.23
CA CYS A 339 9.02 -0.94 11.53
C CYS A 339 7.95 -2.01 11.28
N ALA A 340 7.90 -3.06 12.11
CA ALA A 340 6.94 -4.16 11.92
C ALA A 340 5.49 -3.67 12.01
N SER A 341 5.24 -2.64 12.83
CA SER A 341 3.95 -1.98 12.92
C SER A 341 4.04 -0.45 12.84
N ILE A 342 2.91 0.18 12.53
CA ILE A 342 2.68 1.62 12.76
C ILE A 342 1.58 1.78 13.83
N PRO A 343 1.87 2.44 14.97
CA PRO A 343 3.19 2.96 15.37
C PRO A 343 4.20 1.84 15.64
N PHE A 344 5.50 2.17 15.69
CA PHE A 344 6.59 1.19 15.82
C PHE A 344 6.59 0.42 17.14
N TRP A 345 5.77 0.81 18.13
CA TRP A 345 5.55 0.11 19.39
C TRP A 345 4.21 -0.65 19.45
N GLY A 346 3.60 -0.90 18.28
CA GLY A 346 2.36 -1.65 18.14
C GLY A 346 2.52 -3.12 18.56
N LYS A 347 1.40 -3.85 18.61
CA LYS A 347 1.33 -5.24 19.05
C LYS A 347 2.09 -6.20 18.14
N TYR A 348 2.09 -5.94 16.83
CA TYR A 348 2.80 -6.77 15.87
C TYR A 348 4.26 -6.35 15.78
N GLY A 349 5.17 -7.15 16.35
CA GLY A 349 6.61 -6.89 16.28
C GLY A 349 6.99 -5.52 16.86
N GLY A 350 6.40 -5.13 17.99
CA GLY A 350 6.70 -3.86 18.64
C GLY A 350 8.20 -3.70 18.87
N PHE A 351 8.74 -2.56 18.44
CA PHE A 351 10.16 -2.20 18.44
C PHE A 351 11.07 -3.02 17.51
N ASP A 352 10.49 -3.81 16.61
CA ASP A 352 11.21 -4.65 15.66
C ASP A 352 11.10 -4.15 14.21
N PHE A 353 12.10 -4.52 13.42
CA PHE A 353 12.20 -4.37 11.97
C PHE A 353 12.39 -5.75 11.38
N VAL A 354 11.29 -6.35 10.95
CA VAL A 354 11.24 -7.75 10.53
C VAL A 354 11.52 -7.88 9.03
N ASN A 355 12.30 -8.88 8.64
CA ASN A 355 12.79 -8.95 7.26
C ASN A 355 11.71 -9.27 6.22
N TRP A 356 10.64 -9.92 6.65
CA TRP A 356 9.60 -10.39 5.76
C TRP A 356 8.66 -9.28 5.29
N THR A 357 8.57 -8.13 5.97
CA THR A 357 7.88 -6.95 5.42
C THR A 357 8.51 -6.52 4.11
N ASN A 358 9.86 -6.40 4.09
CA ASN A 358 10.61 -6.06 2.89
C ASN A 358 10.41 -7.09 1.79
N LYS A 359 10.43 -8.38 2.12
CA LYS A 359 10.15 -9.47 1.19
C LYS A 359 8.81 -9.28 0.46
N PHE A 360 7.71 -9.16 1.20
CA PHE A 360 6.38 -9.04 0.57
C PHE A 360 6.19 -7.72 -0.16
N PHE A 361 6.83 -6.65 0.33
CA PHE A 361 6.82 -5.35 -0.35
C PHE A 361 7.56 -5.40 -1.69
N ILE A 362 8.74 -6.03 -1.73
CA ILE A 362 9.52 -6.28 -2.94
C ILE A 362 8.70 -7.08 -3.95
N ASP A 363 8.14 -8.21 -3.53
CA ASP A 363 7.34 -9.06 -4.42
C ASP A 363 6.19 -8.27 -5.04
N THR A 364 5.50 -7.46 -4.24
CA THR A 364 4.38 -6.66 -4.72
C THR A 364 4.82 -5.55 -5.68
N LEU A 365 5.94 -4.87 -5.42
CA LEU A 365 6.47 -3.84 -6.33
C LEU A 365 6.94 -4.43 -7.67
N LEU A 366 7.52 -5.64 -7.67
CA LEU A 366 7.91 -6.33 -8.91
C LEU A 366 6.72 -6.68 -9.80
N GLU A 367 5.56 -6.97 -9.19
CA GLU A 367 4.30 -7.22 -9.91
C GLU A 367 3.71 -5.95 -10.54
N TYR A 368 4.13 -4.77 -10.08
CA TYR A 368 3.57 -3.47 -10.48
C TYR A 368 4.65 -2.46 -10.90
N LYS A 369 5.02 -2.48 -12.19
CA LYS A 369 6.18 -1.72 -12.71
C LYS A 369 5.88 -0.24 -13.02
N ASN A 370 4.63 0.14 -13.26
CA ASN A 370 4.27 1.45 -13.81
C ASN A 370 3.19 2.19 -12.98
N LEU A 371 3.48 2.50 -11.71
CA LEU A 371 2.72 3.51 -10.96
C LEU A 371 3.53 4.79 -10.86
N SER A 372 2.99 5.88 -11.38
CA SER A 372 3.48 7.20 -10.98
C SER A 372 2.94 7.52 -9.58
N ARG A 373 3.71 8.27 -8.81
CA ARG A 373 3.29 8.79 -7.51
C ARG A 373 1.99 9.59 -7.62
N GLU A 374 1.79 10.28 -8.74
CA GLU A 374 0.58 11.05 -9.05
C GLU A 374 -0.67 10.16 -9.07
N ILE A 375 -0.62 9.02 -9.76
CA ILE A 375 -1.72 8.05 -9.82
C ILE A 375 -1.98 7.43 -8.44
N GLU A 376 -0.93 7.14 -7.68
CA GLU A 376 -1.06 6.59 -6.33
C GLU A 376 -1.77 7.57 -5.40
N GLN A 377 -1.32 8.82 -5.37
CA GLN A 377 -1.95 9.86 -4.56
C GLN A 377 -3.39 10.12 -5.02
N GLU A 378 -3.66 10.24 -6.32
CA GLU A 378 -5.02 10.48 -6.81
C GLU A 378 -5.98 9.36 -6.39
N ASN A 379 -5.58 8.10 -6.54
CA ASN A 379 -6.40 6.95 -6.12
C ASN A 379 -6.66 6.95 -4.61
N PHE A 380 -5.63 7.26 -3.82
CA PHE A 380 -5.76 7.35 -2.36
C PHE A 380 -6.73 8.46 -1.96
N VAL A 381 -6.60 9.64 -2.57
CA VAL A 381 -7.47 10.79 -2.34
C VAL A 381 -8.90 10.45 -2.73
N LYS A 382 -9.15 9.90 -3.93
CA LYS A 382 -10.49 9.48 -4.37
C LYS A 382 -11.16 8.52 -3.39
N THR A 383 -10.41 7.57 -2.87
CA THR A 383 -10.92 6.60 -1.89
C THR A 383 -11.25 7.29 -0.57
N ALA A 384 -10.42 8.22 -0.09
CA ALA A 384 -10.69 9.00 1.12
C ALA A 384 -11.97 9.86 1.01
N PHE A 385 -12.18 10.50 -0.14
CA PHE A 385 -13.41 11.25 -0.42
C PHE A 385 -14.64 10.34 -0.48
N ASN A 386 -14.51 9.13 -1.02
CA ASN A 386 -15.62 8.17 -1.08
C ASN A 386 -16.04 7.66 0.32
N ILE A 387 -15.08 7.48 1.23
CA ILE A 387 -15.35 7.10 2.63
C ILE A 387 -15.97 8.28 3.41
N SER A 388 -15.57 9.51 3.08
CA SER A 388 -16.10 10.73 3.68
C SER A 388 -17.42 11.13 2.99
N SER A 389 -18.50 10.40 3.27
CA SER A 389 -19.85 10.77 2.82
C SER A 389 -20.14 12.22 3.20
N ASP A 390 -20.62 13.04 2.25
CA ASP A 390 -21.03 14.46 2.36
C ASP A 390 -20.10 15.52 1.71
N VAL A 391 -19.00 15.14 1.06
CA VAL A 391 -18.09 16.16 0.48
C VAL A 391 -18.54 16.68 -0.89
N VAL A 392 -19.10 15.82 -1.77
CA VAL A 392 -19.59 16.23 -3.10
C VAL A 392 -21.11 16.13 -3.16
N THR A 393 -21.80 17.27 -3.35
CA THR A 393 -23.27 17.34 -3.35
C THR A 393 -23.82 17.91 -4.66
N ASN A 394 -25.13 17.74 -4.89
CA ASN A 394 -25.82 18.37 -6.03
C ASN A 394 -26.15 19.85 -5.78
N ASN A 395 -25.87 20.36 -4.57
CA ASN A 395 -26.23 21.71 -4.15
C ASN A 395 -24.99 22.59 -4.11
N LEU A 396 -25.16 23.86 -4.48
CA LEU A 396 -24.11 24.84 -4.31
C LEU A 396 -23.83 25.05 -2.82
N SER A 397 -22.58 24.80 -2.43
CA SER A 397 -22.05 25.20 -1.14
C SER A 397 -22.08 26.73 -1.01
N TYR A 398 -21.89 27.24 0.22
CA TYR A 398 -21.69 28.68 0.41
C TYR A 398 -20.48 29.18 -0.39
N MET A 399 -19.41 28.39 -0.46
CA MET A 399 -18.20 28.76 -1.17
C MET A 399 -18.38 28.77 -2.68
N ASP A 400 -19.13 27.82 -3.23
CA ASP A 400 -19.43 27.78 -4.66
C ASP A 400 -20.13 29.08 -5.08
N LYS A 401 -21.04 29.60 -4.25
CA LYS A 401 -21.73 30.87 -4.49
C LYS A 401 -20.75 32.06 -4.47
N GLU A 402 -19.81 32.08 -3.54
CA GLU A 402 -18.78 33.13 -3.44
C GLU A 402 -17.78 33.08 -4.61
N TYR A 403 -17.42 31.89 -5.10
CA TYR A 403 -16.62 31.71 -6.30
C TYR A 403 -17.37 32.17 -7.55
N ILE A 404 -18.63 31.74 -7.73
CA ILE A 404 -19.49 32.17 -8.84
C ILE A 404 -19.64 33.69 -8.87
N LYS A 405 -19.86 34.33 -7.71
CA LYS A 405 -20.00 35.79 -7.61
C LYS A 405 -18.75 36.52 -8.16
N ARG A 406 -17.55 36.05 -7.82
CA ARG A 406 -16.29 36.63 -8.30
C ARG A 406 -16.05 36.34 -9.78
N LEU A 407 -16.30 35.11 -10.21
CA LEU A 407 -16.21 34.72 -11.63
C LEU A 407 -17.10 35.60 -12.51
N LYS A 408 -18.33 35.92 -12.08
CA LYS A 408 -19.23 36.81 -12.83
C LYS A 408 -18.66 38.21 -13.09
N ASN A 409 -17.75 38.68 -12.24
CA ASN A 409 -17.10 39.98 -12.40
C ASN A 409 -15.87 39.92 -13.34
N ILE A 410 -15.32 38.73 -13.57
CA ILE A 410 -14.09 38.52 -14.34
C ILE A 410 -14.40 37.98 -15.74
N LEU A 411 -15.42 37.13 -15.87
CA LEU A 411 -15.78 36.48 -17.13
C LEU A 411 -16.32 37.51 -18.14
N PRO A 412 -15.84 37.50 -19.39
CA PRO A 412 -16.27 38.45 -20.40
C PRO A 412 -17.70 38.13 -20.88
N ARG A 413 -18.52 39.18 -21.05
CA ARG A 413 -19.90 39.05 -21.55
C ARG A 413 -19.99 38.94 -23.08
N ASP A 414 -19.02 39.51 -23.80
CA ASP A 414 -19.10 39.67 -25.26
C ASP A 414 -18.04 38.87 -26.04
N LYS A 415 -17.19 38.08 -25.36
CA LYS A 415 -16.10 37.31 -25.99
C LYS A 415 -16.36 35.81 -25.93
N LYS A 416 -16.18 35.11 -27.05
CA LYS A 416 -16.20 33.66 -27.07
C LYS A 416 -14.89 33.11 -26.51
N ILE A 417 -14.95 32.49 -25.33
CA ILE A 417 -13.80 31.88 -24.67
C ILE A 417 -14.10 30.44 -24.25
N LYS A 418 -13.04 29.65 -24.02
CA LYS A 418 -13.11 28.29 -23.50
C LYS A 418 -12.59 28.23 -22.08
N VAL A 419 -13.39 27.67 -21.18
CA VAL A 419 -13.09 27.57 -19.75
C VAL A 419 -13.11 26.10 -19.32
N LEU A 420 -12.05 25.65 -18.66
CA LEU A 420 -11.98 24.33 -18.02
C LEU A 420 -12.18 24.46 -16.52
N ASP A 421 -12.99 23.60 -15.91
CA ASP A 421 -13.08 23.41 -14.46
C ASP A 421 -12.44 22.06 -14.09
N VAL A 422 -11.32 22.11 -13.37
CA VAL A 422 -10.57 20.93 -12.93
C VAL A 422 -11.08 20.51 -11.56
N GLY A 423 -11.38 19.21 -11.39
CA GLY A 423 -12.01 18.68 -10.18
C GLY A 423 -13.42 19.21 -9.98
N CYS A 424 -14.17 19.33 -11.08
CA CYS A 424 -15.47 19.99 -11.12
C CYS A 424 -16.60 19.21 -10.40
N GLY A 425 -16.33 18.00 -9.89
CA GLY A 425 -17.32 17.13 -9.31
C GLY A 425 -18.45 16.83 -10.30
N LYS A 426 -19.69 17.15 -9.91
CA LYS A 426 -20.87 17.03 -10.76
C LYS A 426 -21.15 18.27 -11.63
N GLY A 427 -20.19 19.20 -11.72
CA GLY A 427 -20.29 20.42 -12.55
C GLY A 427 -21.31 21.45 -12.06
N VAL A 428 -21.60 21.51 -10.76
CA VAL A 428 -22.62 22.42 -10.21
C VAL A 428 -22.30 23.90 -10.49
N ILE A 429 -21.02 24.29 -10.47
CA ILE A 429 -20.56 25.65 -10.81
C ILE A 429 -20.76 25.92 -12.30
N ILE A 430 -20.31 24.99 -13.17
CA ILE A 430 -20.50 25.06 -14.62
C ILE A 430 -21.98 25.25 -14.97
N ASN A 431 -22.88 24.51 -14.32
CA ASN A 431 -24.32 24.55 -14.60
C ASN A 431 -24.96 25.90 -14.32
N VAL A 432 -24.44 26.64 -13.34
CA VAL A 432 -24.89 27.99 -13.03
C VAL A 432 -24.34 28.97 -14.07
N LEU A 433 -23.03 28.89 -14.35
CA LEU A 433 -22.37 29.84 -15.26
C LEU A 433 -22.89 29.72 -16.70
N LYS A 434 -23.14 28.50 -17.19
CA LYS A 434 -23.74 28.25 -18.52
C LYS A 434 -25.13 28.88 -18.70
N LYS A 435 -25.88 29.13 -17.62
CA LYS A 435 -27.19 29.80 -17.72
C LYS A 435 -27.05 31.27 -18.05
N GLU A 436 -25.98 31.91 -17.57
CA GLU A 436 -25.74 33.35 -17.71
C GLU A 436 -24.81 33.70 -18.87
N PHE A 437 -23.73 32.94 -19.08
CA PHE A 437 -22.73 33.20 -20.10
C PHE A 437 -22.89 32.26 -21.30
N LYS A 438 -23.71 32.67 -22.27
CA LYS A 438 -24.00 31.87 -23.49
C LYS A 438 -22.87 31.89 -24.52
N ASN A 439 -21.99 32.88 -24.43
CA ASN A 439 -20.79 33.05 -25.26
C ASN A 439 -19.62 32.17 -24.80
N ILE A 440 -19.67 31.56 -23.61
CA ILE A 440 -18.56 30.81 -23.03
C ILE A 440 -18.80 29.30 -23.17
N GLU A 441 -17.79 28.59 -23.64
CA GLU A 441 -17.78 27.13 -23.72
C GLU A 441 -17.10 26.57 -22.47
N PHE A 442 -17.89 25.92 -21.60
CA PHE A 442 -17.40 25.33 -20.35
C PHE A 442 -17.21 23.82 -20.48
N PHE A 443 -16.06 23.36 -20.02
CA PHE A 443 -15.63 21.97 -19.94
C PHE A 443 -15.31 21.62 -18.48
N GLY A 444 -15.54 20.38 -18.09
CA GLY A 444 -15.16 19.86 -16.78
C GLY A 444 -14.25 18.64 -16.91
N ILE A 445 -13.32 18.48 -15.97
CA ILE A 445 -12.69 17.18 -15.72
C ILE A 445 -12.84 16.82 -14.25
N ASP A 446 -13.08 15.54 -13.97
CA ASP A 446 -13.10 15.00 -12.62
C ASP A 446 -12.59 13.55 -12.61
N PRO A 447 -11.83 13.11 -11.61
CA PRO A 447 -11.29 11.76 -11.61
C PRO A 447 -12.37 10.69 -11.32
N VAL A 448 -13.53 11.06 -10.78
CA VAL A 448 -14.63 10.16 -10.39
C VAL A 448 -15.85 10.32 -11.31
N PHE A 449 -16.28 11.56 -11.56
CA PHE A 449 -17.53 11.85 -12.27
C PHE A 449 -17.36 11.95 -13.78
N GLU A 450 -18.41 11.57 -14.52
CA GLU A 450 -18.49 11.64 -15.97
C GLU A 450 -19.92 12.04 -16.36
N GLU A 451 -20.08 13.12 -17.13
CA GLU A 451 -21.35 13.68 -17.58
C GLU A 451 -21.14 14.28 -18.99
N GLU A 452 -22.19 14.74 -19.69
CA GLU A 452 -22.13 15.20 -21.09
C GLU A 452 -20.98 16.18 -21.41
N TYR A 453 -20.64 17.08 -20.47
CA TYR A 453 -19.56 18.07 -20.60
C TYR A 453 -18.48 17.93 -19.51
N ILE A 454 -18.48 16.81 -18.79
CA ILE A 454 -17.50 16.48 -17.76
C ILE A 454 -16.82 15.18 -18.19
N LEU A 455 -15.54 15.28 -18.53
CA LEU A 455 -14.76 14.11 -18.87
C LEU A 455 -14.18 13.50 -17.59
N LYS A 456 -14.20 12.17 -17.52
CA LYS A 456 -13.43 11.46 -16.52
C LYS A 456 -11.93 11.63 -16.81
N GLY A 457 -11.20 12.33 -15.95
CA GLY A 457 -9.83 12.73 -16.23
C GLY A 457 -9.04 13.17 -14.99
N SER A 458 -7.72 13.06 -15.09
CA SER A 458 -6.80 13.46 -14.02
C SER A 458 -6.31 14.89 -14.24
N VAL A 459 -6.07 15.64 -13.16
CA VAL A 459 -5.34 16.91 -13.23
C VAL A 459 -3.88 16.73 -13.66
N TYR A 460 -3.32 15.52 -13.51
CA TYR A 460 -1.95 15.21 -13.92
C TYR A 460 -1.84 14.76 -15.38
N ASP A 461 -2.96 14.51 -16.05
CA ASP A 461 -3.05 14.14 -17.47
C ASP A 461 -4.39 14.63 -18.02
N ILE A 462 -4.42 15.92 -18.37
CA ILE A 462 -5.65 16.60 -18.80
C ILE A 462 -5.91 16.22 -20.27
N PRO A 463 -7.06 15.59 -20.61
CA PRO A 463 -7.32 15.00 -21.94
C PRO A 463 -7.70 16.04 -23.00
N PHE A 464 -6.98 17.15 -23.04
CA PHE A 464 -7.10 18.22 -24.01
C PHE A 464 -5.72 18.56 -24.58
N LYS A 465 -5.71 19.02 -25.84
CA LYS A 465 -4.48 19.47 -26.48
C LYS A 465 -3.89 20.70 -25.78
N GLU A 466 -2.61 20.93 -26.01
CA GLU A 466 -1.95 22.14 -25.52
C GLU A 466 -2.60 23.42 -26.08
N ASN A 467 -2.47 24.54 -25.35
CA ASN A 467 -2.97 25.86 -25.77
C ASN A 467 -4.46 25.87 -26.19
N PHE A 468 -5.31 25.15 -25.47
CA PHE A 468 -6.72 24.98 -25.84
C PHE A 468 -7.66 25.94 -25.10
N PHE A 469 -7.41 26.18 -23.81
CA PHE A 469 -8.28 26.96 -22.93
C PHE A 469 -7.80 28.40 -22.77
N ASP A 470 -8.75 29.32 -22.71
CA ASP A 470 -8.47 30.72 -22.35
C ASP A 470 -8.39 30.89 -20.83
N MET A 471 -9.10 30.05 -20.08
CA MET A 471 -9.10 30.04 -18.62
C MET A 471 -9.24 28.63 -18.06
N VAL A 472 -8.56 28.34 -16.95
CA VAL A 472 -8.71 27.12 -16.15
C VAL A 472 -9.08 27.51 -14.72
N MET A 473 -10.09 26.86 -14.16
CA MET A 473 -10.55 27.00 -12.78
C MET A 473 -10.16 25.75 -11.99
N ALA A 474 -9.75 25.92 -10.74
CA ALA A 474 -9.50 24.84 -9.80
C ALA A 474 -9.95 25.26 -8.39
N PHE A 475 -11.10 24.74 -7.93
CA PHE A 475 -11.70 25.11 -6.65
C PHE A 475 -11.57 23.98 -5.62
N GLU A 476 -10.81 24.21 -4.57
CA GLU A 476 -10.49 23.25 -3.50
C GLU A 476 -9.85 21.95 -4.01
N VAL A 477 -9.09 22.02 -5.12
CA VAL A 477 -8.44 20.87 -5.76
C VAL A 477 -6.94 20.81 -5.47
N LEU A 478 -6.20 21.89 -5.71
CA LEU A 478 -4.73 21.87 -5.75
C LEU A 478 -4.11 21.47 -4.41
N GLN A 479 -4.75 21.80 -3.28
CA GLN A 479 -4.40 21.34 -1.93
C GLN A 479 -4.34 19.80 -1.78
N HIS A 480 -4.99 19.04 -2.67
CA HIS A 480 -5.01 17.57 -2.69
C HIS A 480 -4.01 16.95 -3.69
N THR A 481 -3.15 17.76 -4.32
CA THR A 481 -2.34 17.35 -5.47
C THR A 481 -0.82 17.46 -5.22
N TYR A 482 -0.02 16.80 -6.05
CA TYR A 482 1.35 17.23 -6.32
C TYR A 482 1.27 18.51 -7.15
N ILE A 483 1.23 19.65 -6.46
CA ILE A 483 0.88 20.94 -7.05
C ILE A 483 1.70 21.31 -8.28
N ASP A 484 3.00 20.99 -8.31
CA ASP A 484 3.86 21.28 -9.47
C ASP A 484 3.49 20.44 -10.70
N SER A 485 3.18 19.15 -10.50
CA SER A 485 2.72 18.26 -11.57
C SER A 485 1.37 18.72 -12.12
N ALA A 486 0.45 19.12 -11.23
CA ALA A 486 -0.86 19.65 -11.61
C ALA A 486 -0.77 20.99 -12.36
N LEU A 487 0.03 21.94 -11.86
CA LEU A 487 0.19 23.25 -12.49
C LEU A 487 0.91 23.19 -13.84
N LYS A 488 1.84 22.25 -14.02
CA LYS A 488 2.45 21.99 -15.33
C LYS A 488 1.43 21.55 -16.37
N GLU A 489 0.51 20.66 -16.00
CA GLU A 489 -0.56 20.25 -16.89
C GLU A 489 -1.54 21.40 -17.18
N ILE A 490 -1.99 22.09 -16.13
CA ILE A 490 -2.87 23.25 -16.29
C ILE A 490 -2.24 24.30 -17.21
N LYS A 491 -0.93 24.57 -17.07
CA LYS A 491 -0.18 25.45 -17.97
C LYS A 491 -0.17 24.92 -19.40
N ARG A 492 0.05 23.63 -19.62
CA ARG A 492 0.10 23.02 -20.96
C ARG A 492 -1.20 23.28 -21.72
N VAL A 493 -2.35 23.09 -21.07
CA VAL A 493 -3.67 23.24 -21.72
C VAL A 493 -4.14 24.69 -21.83
N LEU A 494 -3.57 25.61 -21.05
CA LEU A 494 -3.81 27.05 -21.18
C LEU A 494 -3.10 27.64 -22.41
N LYS A 495 -3.76 28.59 -23.08
CA LYS A 495 -3.13 29.42 -24.11
C LYS A 495 -2.10 30.37 -23.50
N ASN A 496 -1.23 30.93 -24.36
CA ASN A 496 -0.44 32.11 -24.00
C ASN A 496 -1.35 33.24 -23.49
N ASN A 497 -0.97 33.86 -22.37
CA ASN A 497 -1.79 34.82 -21.62
C ASN A 497 -3.13 34.27 -21.10
N GLY A 498 -3.31 32.95 -21.10
CA GLY A 498 -4.45 32.29 -20.47
C GLY A 498 -4.41 32.44 -18.96
N GLU A 499 -5.58 32.41 -18.33
CA GLU A 499 -5.71 32.67 -16.89
C GLU A 499 -5.99 31.40 -16.09
N ILE A 500 -5.39 31.31 -14.91
CA ILE A 500 -5.74 30.32 -13.90
C ILE A 500 -6.48 31.00 -12.75
N ILE A 501 -7.63 30.44 -12.37
CA ILE A 501 -8.43 30.86 -11.23
C ILE A 501 -8.40 29.75 -10.19
N ILE A 502 -7.90 30.05 -9.00
CA ILE A 502 -7.78 29.07 -7.91
C ILE A 502 -8.61 29.53 -6.74
N GLY A 503 -9.45 28.64 -6.21
CA GLY A 503 -10.02 28.79 -4.87
C GLY A 503 -9.39 27.78 -3.95
N ASP A 504 -8.79 28.22 -2.85
CA ASP A 504 -8.10 27.32 -1.93
C ASP A 504 -8.22 27.82 -0.48
N ARG A 505 -7.82 26.99 0.47
CA ARG A 505 -7.92 27.25 1.91
C ARG A 505 -6.88 28.27 2.37
N ASN A 506 -7.26 29.11 3.32
CA ASN A 506 -6.33 30.01 3.99
C ASN A 506 -5.78 29.37 5.29
N PRO A 507 -4.46 29.11 5.40
CA PRO A 507 -3.85 28.54 6.60
C PRO A 507 -3.93 29.46 7.83
N TYR A 508 -4.09 30.77 7.64
CA TYR A 508 -4.22 31.74 8.74
C TYR A 508 -5.66 31.93 9.23
N SER A 509 -6.61 31.19 8.67
CA SER A 509 -7.99 31.16 9.18
C SER A 509 -8.04 30.48 10.57
N VAL A 510 -9.11 30.73 11.33
CA VAL A 510 -9.36 30.04 12.61
C VAL A 510 -9.31 28.51 12.43
N LEU A 511 -9.86 28.01 11.32
CA LEU A 511 -9.83 26.58 11.01
C LEU A 511 -8.42 26.10 10.68
N GLY A 512 -7.61 26.91 9.99
CA GLY A 512 -6.21 26.58 9.68
C GLY A 512 -5.36 26.43 10.93
N ILE A 513 -5.55 27.31 11.92
CA ILE A 513 -4.89 27.20 13.22
C ILE A 513 -5.35 25.95 13.98
N LEU A 514 -6.63 25.57 13.85
CA LEU A 514 -7.19 24.38 14.51
C LEU A 514 -6.89 23.07 13.77
N LYS A 515 -6.56 23.10 12.48
CA LYS A 515 -6.38 21.91 11.63
C LYS A 515 -5.41 20.89 12.22
N PRO A 516 -4.20 21.24 12.68
CA PRO A 516 -3.28 20.26 13.27
C PRO A 516 -3.86 19.54 14.51
N ILE A 517 -4.67 20.24 15.30
CA ILE A 517 -5.32 19.67 16.49
C ILE A 517 -6.45 18.72 16.07
N LEU A 518 -7.21 19.08 15.02
CA LEU A 518 -8.27 18.23 14.48
C LEU A 518 -7.71 16.96 13.84
N GLU A 519 -6.63 17.07 13.07
CA GLU A 519 -5.88 15.94 12.52
C GLU A 519 -5.38 15.01 13.62
N PHE A 520 -4.74 15.56 14.65
CA PHE A 520 -4.27 14.79 15.80
C PHE A 520 -5.41 14.08 16.55
N LYS A 521 -6.60 14.70 16.63
CA LYS A 521 -7.80 14.11 17.25
C LYS A 521 -8.55 13.14 16.33
N GLY A 522 -8.08 12.89 15.11
CA GLY A 522 -8.77 12.05 14.12
C GLY A 522 -10.12 12.62 13.67
N LYS A 523 -10.30 13.95 13.79
CA LYS A 523 -11.51 14.69 13.35
C LYS A 523 -11.29 15.39 12.00
N TRP A 524 -10.32 14.90 11.23
CA TRP A 524 -10.02 15.36 9.87
C TRP A 524 -10.11 14.20 8.91
N MET A 525 -10.27 14.49 7.62
CA MET A 525 -10.44 13.47 6.57
C MET A 525 -9.26 12.48 6.53
N TYR A 526 -8.04 12.97 6.72
CA TYR A 526 -6.83 12.16 6.73
C TYR A 526 -6.38 11.90 8.18
N PRO A 527 -6.12 10.62 8.56
CA PRO A 527 -5.57 10.31 9.88
C PRO A 527 -4.12 10.82 10.01
N PHE A 528 -3.62 10.87 11.25
CA PHE A 528 -2.28 11.41 11.53
C PHE A 528 -1.14 10.65 10.83
N ASP A 529 -1.33 9.35 10.57
CA ASP A 529 -0.37 8.47 9.90
C ASP A 529 -0.66 8.32 8.40
N SER A 530 -1.54 9.14 7.83
CA SER A 530 -1.83 9.13 6.39
C SER A 530 -0.55 9.30 5.55
N PRO A 531 -0.44 8.66 4.36
CA PRO A 531 0.67 8.90 3.43
C PRO A 531 0.53 10.21 2.67
N PHE A 532 -0.60 10.89 2.85
CA PHE A 532 -0.90 12.17 2.25
C PHE A 532 -1.77 12.99 3.19
N ARG A 533 -1.47 14.29 3.30
CA ARG A 533 -2.37 15.28 3.90
C ARG A 533 -2.54 16.44 2.94
N GLU A 534 -3.73 17.02 2.94
CA GLU A 534 -3.95 18.26 2.20
C GLU A 534 -3.06 19.39 2.74
N LYS A 535 -2.55 20.20 1.82
CA LYS A 535 -1.60 21.29 2.11
C LYS A 535 -2.27 22.62 1.83
N TRP A 536 -2.21 23.51 2.82
CA TRP A 536 -2.78 24.86 2.70
C TRP A 536 -1.63 25.85 2.63
N TYR A 537 -1.64 26.73 1.64
CA TYR A 537 -0.53 27.62 1.34
C TYR A 537 -0.88 29.05 1.69
N SER A 538 0.08 29.76 2.30
CA SER A 538 0.00 31.20 2.55
C SER A 538 0.04 31.98 1.23
N LYS A 539 -0.32 33.26 1.29
CA LYS A 539 -0.22 34.19 0.16
C LYS A 539 1.18 34.18 -0.49
N ASN A 540 2.24 34.23 0.31
CA ASN A 540 3.62 34.27 -0.19
C ASN A 540 4.03 32.93 -0.83
N GLU A 541 3.55 31.81 -0.28
CA GLU A 541 3.79 30.49 -0.87
C GLU A 541 3.07 30.34 -2.22
N TRP A 542 1.81 30.80 -2.32
CA TRP A 542 1.08 30.82 -3.60
C TRP A 542 1.80 31.64 -4.68
N GLU A 543 2.28 32.84 -4.33
CA GLU A 543 3.05 33.67 -5.26
C GLU A 543 4.31 32.94 -5.76
N LYS A 544 5.03 32.29 -4.85
CA LYS A 544 6.22 31.50 -5.18
C LYS A 544 5.87 30.31 -6.08
N ILE A 545 4.87 29.51 -5.70
CA ILE A 545 4.43 28.31 -6.43
C ILE A 545 4.00 28.66 -7.84
N LEU A 546 3.19 29.70 -8.01
CA LEU A 546 2.74 30.16 -9.33
C LEU A 546 3.93 30.62 -10.18
N LYS A 547 4.83 31.42 -9.61
CA LYS A 547 6.03 31.90 -10.32
C LYS A 547 6.93 30.75 -10.76
N GLU A 548 7.21 29.79 -9.89
CA GLU A 548 8.05 28.62 -10.19
C GLU A 548 7.43 27.71 -11.26
N ASN A 549 6.10 27.70 -11.39
CA ASN A 549 5.37 26.96 -12.42
C ASN A 549 5.02 27.82 -13.65
N GLY A 550 5.61 29.01 -13.78
CA GLY A 550 5.52 29.83 -14.98
C GLY A 550 4.20 30.59 -15.12
N PHE A 551 3.64 31.05 -14.01
CA PHE A 551 2.51 31.96 -13.93
C PHE A 551 2.91 33.26 -13.21
N LYS A 552 2.30 34.37 -13.61
CA LYS A 552 2.33 35.65 -12.89
C LYS A 552 1.10 35.76 -12.01
N LEU A 553 1.29 36.02 -10.71
CA LEU A 553 0.19 36.32 -9.80
C LEU A 553 -0.36 37.72 -10.13
N GLU A 554 -1.64 37.81 -10.49
CA GLU A 554 -2.31 39.09 -10.76
C GLU A 554 -3.05 39.62 -9.52
N ASN A 555 -3.75 38.73 -8.80
CA ASN A 555 -4.48 39.11 -7.61
C ASN A 555 -4.68 37.91 -6.66
N ILE A 556 -4.78 38.19 -5.37
CA ILE A 556 -5.21 37.24 -4.34
C ILE A 556 -6.13 37.94 -3.34
N GLU A 557 -7.38 37.52 -3.34
CA GLU A 557 -8.43 38.02 -2.46
C GLU A 557 -8.69 37.03 -1.33
N VAL A 558 -9.07 37.55 -0.16
CA VAL A 558 -9.52 36.73 0.96
C VAL A 558 -11.04 36.66 0.95
N ILE A 559 -11.59 35.45 1.09
CA ILE A 559 -13.02 35.21 1.18
C ILE A 559 -13.39 34.83 2.62
N GLU A 560 -14.39 35.53 3.17
CA GLU A 560 -14.98 35.15 4.46
C GLU A 560 -15.81 33.87 4.34
N GLY A 561 -15.68 32.98 5.33
CA GLY A 561 -16.54 31.81 5.44
C GLY A 561 -17.93 32.18 6.00
N ASN A 562 -18.86 31.24 5.93
CA ASN A 562 -20.21 31.44 6.44
C ASN A 562 -20.23 31.60 7.98
N GLY A 563 -20.57 32.79 8.49
CA GLY A 563 -20.83 33.09 9.91
C GLY A 563 -19.63 33.67 10.69
N LYS A 564 -19.93 34.34 11.82
CA LYS A 564 -18.96 35.12 12.64
C LYS A 564 -17.74 34.35 13.18
N ARG A 565 -17.72 33.01 13.10
CA ARG A 565 -16.61 32.15 13.55
C ARG A 565 -15.61 31.78 12.44
N PHE A 566 -15.85 32.21 11.20
CA PHE A 566 -15.11 31.75 10.02
C PHE A 566 -14.50 32.92 9.22
N VAL A 567 -13.77 33.78 9.92
CA VAL A 567 -13.06 34.93 9.32
C VAL A 567 -11.96 34.43 8.38
N ASN A 568 -11.86 35.04 7.20
CA ASN A 568 -10.77 34.84 6.23
C ASN A 568 -10.50 33.38 5.84
N ARG A 569 -11.54 32.60 5.56
CA ARG A 569 -11.43 31.13 5.46
C ARG A 569 -10.74 30.64 4.18
N TYR A 570 -10.82 31.39 3.09
CA TYR A 570 -10.33 30.96 1.78
C TYR A 570 -9.62 32.09 1.03
N TYR A 571 -8.87 31.70 0.00
CA TYR A 571 -8.33 32.58 -1.01
C TYR A 571 -9.07 32.41 -2.33
N PHE A 572 -9.14 33.51 -3.10
CA PHE A 572 -9.47 33.53 -4.51
C PHE A 572 -8.28 34.14 -5.25
N ILE A 573 -7.62 33.34 -6.06
CA ILE A 573 -6.33 33.65 -6.66
C ILE A 573 -6.51 33.70 -8.17
N ARG A 574 -5.96 34.75 -8.79
CA ARG A 574 -5.91 34.92 -10.24
C ARG A 574 -4.46 35.00 -10.67
N GLY A 575 -4.07 34.13 -11.59
CA GLY A 575 -2.78 34.17 -12.25
C GLY A 575 -2.90 34.10 -13.77
N THR A 576 -1.84 34.49 -14.46
CA THR A 576 -1.75 34.48 -15.93
C THR A 576 -0.49 33.72 -16.35
N VAL A 577 -0.55 32.96 -17.43
CA VAL A 577 0.64 32.28 -17.98
C VAL A 577 1.71 33.31 -18.39
N LEU A 578 2.97 33.10 -17.97
CA LEU A 578 4.15 33.88 -18.38
C LEU A 578 4.67 33.49 -19.76
#